data_AF-A0A4R5A1F6-F1
#
_entry.id   AF-A0A4R5A1F6-F1
#
_cell.length_a   1.000
_cell.length_b   1.000
_cell.length_c   1.000
_cell.angle_alpha   90.00
_cell.angle_beta   90.00
_cell.angle_gamma   90.00
#
_symmetry.space_group_name_H-M   'P 1'
#
loop_
_entity.id
_entity.type
_entity.pdbx_description
1 polymer ?
#
loop_
_entity_poly.entity_id
_entity_poly.type
_entity_poly.pdbx_seq_one_letter_code
_entity_poly.pdbx_strand_id
1 'polypeptide(L)'
;MAYFVLPGRGKRAYRLAIARRIVDGTARRDRSPAGLARRRTRVLRRAMRPSRRLQVGLGPWLRAVPGRLPDPGPTGALARLDPPVRAAYVLRHMLGMPRYAVHDQLIEVGVRHPWPVIEAADALEVPAPRRPEWPEPALLRPVRHRSLLPLATAAALTAGLVGALVMTESDGSLAGGSRSASAHGLRLVTAPPAAWTRAAGTPGARTLDAWPARGGLVRDRAITRRALDAWARATGDRRAQGGTAQLLYAGHVGGAPLVLLRSGDRLARYARQSGLEVVAAGADPSAPIHLGGGRYLLAPWDTRPETLAGDGMELRDGVIGPALARTRCGRGPILHLQGPDGSRTVGDLGGPRAAVLAYHSPAYRPSAAARAAAAKGTVRLGREGVRFWERLGCRAPRPARPVTEATAWDFWSGTLPHGGTSADWVCTRLAFPGGGADAQATLLGEREQYASGACDDRRPVSGTWWRAPSGGWYYLAAAARGLVPRAEGPVRSSGAEERLLVAEPVEPVRRGRRPAVRLTAVPPE
;
A
#
# COMPACT_ATOMS: atom_id res chain seq x y z
N MET A 1 12.39 -19.37 -21.69
CA MET A 1 12.07 -20.77 -22.02
C MET A 1 10.75 -20.92 -22.81
N ALA A 2 9.55 -20.81 -22.20
CA ALA A 2 8.28 -21.09 -22.89
C ALA A 2 8.09 -20.34 -24.22
N TYR A 3 8.47 -19.06 -24.27
CA TYR A 3 8.38 -18.22 -25.47
C TYR A 3 9.18 -18.76 -26.67
N PHE A 4 10.36 -19.33 -26.44
CA PHE A 4 11.23 -19.85 -27.50
C PHE A 4 10.87 -21.26 -27.96
N VAL A 5 10.22 -22.04 -27.09
CA VAL A 5 9.76 -23.41 -27.42
C VAL A 5 8.44 -23.40 -28.18
N LEU A 6 7.60 -22.36 -27.99
CA LEU A 6 6.36 -22.19 -28.73
C LEU A 6 6.60 -22.04 -30.24
N PRO A 7 5.68 -22.54 -31.09
CA PRO A 7 5.79 -22.38 -32.54
C PRO A 7 5.79 -20.90 -32.92
N GLY A 8 6.55 -20.52 -33.95
CA GLY A 8 6.61 -19.13 -34.41
C GLY A 8 5.48 -18.67 -35.31
N ARG A 9 4.31 -19.33 -35.25
CA ARG A 9 3.12 -18.92 -36.01
C ARG A 9 2.38 -17.81 -35.25
N GLY A 10 2.06 -16.72 -35.95
CA GLY A 10 1.24 -15.61 -35.43
C GLY A 10 2.02 -14.42 -34.86
N LYS A 11 1.28 -13.40 -34.38
CA LYS A 11 1.86 -12.14 -33.86
C LYS A 11 2.72 -12.41 -32.61
N ARG A 12 3.89 -11.77 -32.51
CA ARG A 12 4.84 -11.97 -31.40
C ARG A 12 4.24 -11.70 -30.02
N ALA A 13 3.38 -10.69 -29.91
CA ALA A 13 2.64 -10.36 -28.68
C ALA A 13 1.73 -11.52 -28.23
N TYR A 14 1.07 -12.22 -29.17
CA TYR A 14 0.23 -13.38 -28.86
C TYR A 14 1.06 -14.55 -28.36
N ARG A 15 2.22 -14.81 -28.98
CA ARG A 15 3.13 -15.86 -28.52
C ARG A 15 3.64 -15.58 -27.11
N LEU A 16 3.97 -14.33 -26.78
CA LEU A 16 4.37 -13.94 -25.43
C LEU A 16 3.22 -14.09 -24.42
N ALA A 17 2.00 -13.70 -24.80
CA ALA A 17 0.81 -13.90 -23.97
C ALA A 17 0.55 -15.39 -23.68
N ILE A 18 0.67 -16.26 -24.69
CA ILE A 18 0.56 -17.72 -24.52
C ILE A 18 1.67 -18.25 -23.62
N ALA A 19 2.91 -17.83 -23.83
CA ALA A 19 4.04 -18.23 -22.99
C ALA A 19 3.79 -17.89 -21.51
N ARG A 20 3.29 -16.69 -21.24
CA ARG A 20 2.93 -16.25 -19.90
C ARG A 20 1.78 -17.05 -19.31
N ARG A 21 0.73 -17.31 -20.08
CA ARG A 21 -0.39 -18.17 -19.66
C ARG A 21 0.07 -19.58 -19.29
N ILE A 22 1.02 -20.15 -20.02
CA ILE A 22 1.61 -21.46 -19.70
C ILE A 22 2.40 -21.40 -18.39
N VAL A 23 3.22 -20.36 -18.19
CA VAL A 23 4.06 -20.20 -16.98
C VAL A 23 3.22 -19.90 -15.74
N ASP A 24 2.18 -19.09 -15.85
CA ASP A 24 1.24 -18.77 -14.77
C ASP A 24 0.39 -19.99 -14.42
N GLY A 25 -0.11 -20.72 -15.43
CA GLY A 25 -0.89 -21.94 -15.24
C GLY A 25 -0.08 -23.16 -14.74
N THR A 26 1.24 -23.03 -14.61
CA THR A 26 2.13 -24.05 -14.02
C THR A 26 2.75 -23.60 -12.69
N ALA A 27 2.47 -22.36 -12.25
CA ALA A 27 2.97 -21.82 -10.99
C ALA A 27 2.30 -22.53 -9.80
N ARG A 28 3.09 -23.21 -8.98
CA ARG A 28 2.73 -23.69 -7.63
C ARG A 28 3.67 -23.02 -6.61
N ARG A 29 3.30 -22.99 -5.33
CA ARG A 29 4.08 -22.37 -4.24
C ARG A 29 5.36 -23.12 -3.85
N ASP A 30 5.59 -24.32 -4.40
CA ASP A 30 6.78 -25.12 -4.16
C ASP A 30 8.00 -24.53 -4.91
N ARG A 31 8.94 -23.97 -4.15
CA ARG A 31 10.18 -23.34 -4.63
C ARG A 31 11.41 -24.24 -4.49
N SER A 32 11.25 -25.48 -4.04
CA SER A 32 12.35 -26.44 -3.95
C SER A 32 12.97 -26.68 -5.33
N PRO A 33 14.26 -27.11 -5.41
CA PRO A 33 14.87 -27.52 -6.67
C PRO A 33 14.04 -28.56 -7.44
N ALA A 34 13.46 -29.53 -6.72
CA ALA A 34 12.53 -30.52 -7.29
C ALA A 34 11.22 -29.89 -7.80
N GLY A 35 10.68 -28.90 -7.10
CA GLY A 35 9.52 -28.11 -7.52
C GLY A 35 9.78 -27.33 -8.83
N LEU A 36 10.96 -26.74 -8.96
CA LEU A 36 11.41 -26.05 -10.17
C LEU A 36 11.62 -27.01 -11.35
N ALA A 37 12.22 -28.18 -11.12
CA ALA A 37 12.35 -29.23 -12.14
C ALA A 37 10.98 -29.68 -12.67
N ARG A 38 10.04 -30.04 -11.78
CA ARG A 38 8.66 -30.40 -12.16
C ARG A 38 7.93 -29.28 -12.90
N ARG A 39 8.19 -28.02 -12.55
CA ARG A 39 7.62 -26.86 -13.26
C ARG A 39 8.22 -26.75 -14.66
N ARG A 40 9.53 -26.93 -14.82
CA ARG A 40 10.23 -26.93 -16.11
C ARG A 40 9.63 -27.99 -17.04
N THR A 41 9.47 -29.23 -16.58
CA THR A 41 8.85 -30.32 -17.35
C THR A 41 7.44 -29.96 -17.83
N ARG A 42 6.59 -29.42 -16.94
CA ARG A 42 5.22 -29.02 -17.29
C ARG A 42 5.18 -27.87 -18.30
N VAL A 43 6.08 -26.89 -18.16
CA VAL A 43 6.17 -25.77 -19.10
C VAL A 43 6.63 -26.26 -20.47
N LEU A 44 7.66 -27.11 -20.54
CA LEU A 44 8.14 -27.70 -21.80
C LEU A 44 7.04 -28.50 -22.49
N ARG A 45 6.37 -29.41 -21.77
CA ARG A 45 5.29 -30.25 -22.30
C ARG A 45 4.17 -29.40 -22.92
N ARG A 46 3.74 -28.34 -22.24
CA ARG A 46 2.70 -27.42 -22.73
C ARG A 46 3.18 -26.51 -23.87
N ALA A 47 4.45 -26.13 -23.88
CA ALA A 47 5.01 -25.26 -24.92
C ALA A 47 5.33 -26.02 -26.22
N MET A 48 5.75 -27.29 -26.13
CA MET A 48 6.00 -28.16 -27.28
C MET A 48 4.71 -28.54 -28.00
N ARG A 49 3.61 -28.69 -27.26
CA ARG A 49 2.28 -29.04 -27.78
C ARG A 49 1.22 -28.08 -27.23
N PRO A 50 1.20 -26.80 -27.67
CA PRO A 50 0.24 -25.83 -27.16
C PRO A 50 -1.17 -26.19 -27.64
N SER A 51 -2.13 -26.28 -26.71
CA SER A 51 -3.53 -26.53 -27.07
C SER A 51 -4.15 -25.30 -27.73
N ARG A 52 -5.05 -25.50 -28.71
CA ARG A 52 -5.78 -24.40 -29.36
C ARG A 52 -6.57 -23.54 -28.35
N ARG A 53 -7.03 -24.14 -27.24
CA ARG A 53 -7.72 -23.45 -26.14
C ARG A 53 -6.88 -22.36 -25.46
N LEU A 54 -5.55 -22.42 -25.53
CA LEU A 54 -4.68 -21.37 -25.00
C LEU A 54 -4.83 -20.04 -25.74
N GLN A 55 -5.32 -20.07 -26.98
CA GLN A 55 -5.56 -18.89 -27.81
C GLN A 55 -6.88 -18.17 -27.47
N VAL A 56 -7.84 -18.87 -26.85
CA VAL A 56 -9.14 -18.31 -26.50
C VAL A 56 -9.04 -17.47 -25.22
N GLY A 57 -9.57 -16.25 -25.26
CA GLY A 57 -9.64 -15.36 -24.08
C GLY A 57 -8.30 -14.76 -23.66
N LEU A 58 -7.36 -14.57 -24.59
CA LEU A 58 -6.03 -13.99 -24.30
C LEU A 58 -6.04 -12.50 -23.91
N GLY A 59 -7.18 -11.81 -23.97
CA GLY A 59 -7.31 -10.36 -23.72
C GLY A 59 -6.62 -9.87 -22.42
N PRO A 60 -6.79 -10.53 -21.26
CA PRO A 60 -6.09 -10.16 -20.04
C PRO A 60 -4.55 -10.31 -20.11
N TRP A 61 -4.05 -11.31 -20.84
CA TRP A 61 -2.62 -11.53 -21.01
C TRP A 61 -2.00 -10.60 -22.05
N LEU A 62 -2.74 -10.25 -23.11
CA LEU A 62 -2.33 -9.28 -24.12
C LEU A 62 -2.19 -7.87 -23.54
N ARG A 63 -3.12 -7.46 -22.65
CA ARG A 63 -3.02 -6.18 -21.91
C ARG A 63 -1.82 -6.10 -20.97
N ALA A 64 -1.24 -7.25 -20.61
CA ALA A 64 -0.08 -7.33 -19.74
C ALA A 64 1.25 -7.51 -20.51
N VAL A 65 1.23 -7.53 -21.85
CA VAL A 65 2.43 -7.65 -22.68
C VAL A 65 3.25 -6.35 -22.59
N PRO A 66 4.55 -6.41 -22.28
CA PRO A 66 5.40 -5.22 -22.24
C PRO A 66 5.50 -4.57 -23.63
N GLY A 67 5.72 -3.25 -23.67
CA GLY A 67 5.87 -2.50 -24.91
C GLY A 67 7.09 -2.92 -25.75
N ARG A 68 8.12 -3.52 -25.13
CA ARG A 68 9.31 -4.07 -25.81
C ARG A 68 9.26 -5.60 -25.81
N LEU A 69 9.29 -6.21 -27.00
CA LEU A 69 9.26 -7.66 -27.20
C LEU A 69 10.67 -8.25 -27.34
N PRO A 70 10.90 -9.53 -26.99
CA PRO A 70 12.21 -10.17 -27.16
C PRO A 70 12.71 -10.16 -28.61
N ASP A 71 14.03 -10.17 -28.77
CA ASP A 71 14.74 -10.01 -30.06
C ASP A 71 14.16 -10.89 -31.19
N PRO A 72 13.82 -10.32 -32.36
CA PRO A 72 13.46 -11.06 -33.57
C PRO A 72 14.37 -12.24 -33.92
N GLY A 73 15.69 -12.04 -33.87
CA GLY A 73 16.68 -12.88 -34.56
C GLY A 73 16.66 -14.33 -34.10
N PRO A 74 16.98 -14.60 -32.82
CA PRO A 74 16.94 -15.94 -32.26
C PRO A 74 15.56 -16.59 -32.37
N THR A 75 14.52 -15.76 -32.29
CA THR A 75 13.15 -16.23 -32.28
C THR A 75 12.66 -16.69 -33.66
N GLY A 76 13.18 -16.12 -34.75
CA GLY A 76 12.85 -16.51 -36.11
C GLY A 76 13.51 -17.83 -36.54
N ALA A 77 14.80 -18.00 -36.22
CA ALA A 77 15.53 -19.23 -36.51
C ALA A 77 14.94 -20.43 -35.76
N LEU A 78 14.71 -20.28 -34.45
CA LEU A 78 14.14 -21.35 -33.63
C LEU A 78 12.74 -21.74 -34.10
N ALA A 79 11.92 -20.79 -34.54
CA ALA A 79 10.54 -21.04 -34.97
C ALA A 79 10.37 -22.05 -36.11
N ARG A 80 11.41 -22.25 -36.93
CA ARG A 80 11.40 -23.15 -38.10
C ARG A 80 11.71 -24.61 -37.76
N LEU A 81 12.28 -24.84 -36.58
CA LEU A 81 12.70 -26.16 -36.13
C LEU A 81 11.55 -26.95 -35.53
N ASP A 82 11.71 -28.26 -35.40
CA ASP A 82 10.75 -29.11 -34.71
C ASP A 82 10.70 -28.82 -33.19
N PRO A 83 9.52 -29.01 -32.53
CA PRO A 83 9.35 -28.70 -31.12
C PRO A 83 10.37 -29.34 -30.17
N PRO A 84 10.77 -30.63 -30.33
CA PRO A 84 11.81 -31.24 -29.52
C PRO A 84 13.18 -30.56 -29.69
N VAL A 85 13.57 -30.20 -30.92
CA VAL A 85 14.85 -29.54 -31.21
C VAL A 85 14.89 -28.14 -30.60
N ARG A 86 13.79 -27.38 -30.68
CA ARG A 86 13.67 -26.09 -29.98
C ARG A 86 13.81 -26.23 -28.46
N ALA A 87 13.20 -27.26 -27.88
CA ALA A 87 13.30 -27.51 -26.45
C ALA A 87 14.74 -27.86 -26.05
N ALA A 88 15.39 -28.76 -26.79
CA ALA A 88 16.79 -29.13 -26.56
C ALA A 88 17.72 -27.91 -26.66
N TYR A 89 17.58 -27.10 -27.72
CA TYR A 89 18.37 -25.87 -27.90
C TYR A 89 18.23 -24.91 -26.72
N VAL A 90 17.00 -24.66 -26.25
CA VAL A 90 16.76 -23.76 -25.11
C VAL A 90 17.36 -24.32 -23.81
N LEU A 91 17.27 -25.63 -23.58
CA LEU A 91 17.86 -26.24 -22.38
C LEU A 91 19.40 -26.21 -22.43
N ARG A 92 20.00 -26.51 -23.59
CA ARG A 92 21.45 -26.54 -23.80
C ARG A 92 22.09 -25.15 -23.77
N HIS A 93 21.63 -24.24 -24.64
CA HIS A 93 22.31 -22.98 -24.91
C HIS A 93 21.77 -21.79 -24.13
N MET A 94 20.48 -21.79 -23.73
CA MET A 94 19.90 -20.68 -22.96
C MET A 94 19.88 -20.94 -21.45
N LEU A 95 19.74 -22.19 -21.02
CA LEU A 95 19.77 -22.56 -19.60
C LEU A 95 21.09 -23.19 -19.16
N GLY A 96 22.03 -23.42 -20.09
CA GLY A 96 23.36 -23.96 -19.80
C GLY A 96 23.35 -25.40 -19.27
N MET A 97 22.32 -26.19 -19.59
CA MET A 97 22.23 -27.55 -19.07
C MET A 97 23.19 -28.50 -19.80
N PRO A 98 23.84 -29.44 -19.08
CA PRO A 98 24.69 -30.43 -19.70
C PRO A 98 23.88 -31.48 -20.48
N ARG A 99 24.51 -32.14 -21.46
CA ARG A 99 23.85 -33.07 -22.41
C ARG A 99 23.02 -34.16 -21.71
N TYR A 100 23.55 -34.78 -20.68
CA TYR A 100 22.84 -35.83 -19.91
C TYR A 100 21.56 -35.30 -19.24
N ALA A 101 21.60 -34.10 -18.66
CA ALA A 101 20.43 -33.51 -18.01
C ALA A 101 19.36 -33.07 -19.02
N VAL A 102 19.78 -32.72 -20.25
CA VAL A 102 18.85 -32.45 -21.35
C VAL A 102 18.22 -33.74 -21.86
N HIS A 103 19.00 -34.81 -22.00
CA HIS A 103 18.51 -36.13 -22.36
C HIS A 103 17.39 -36.59 -21.42
N ASP A 104 17.63 -36.57 -20.10
CA ASP A 104 16.64 -36.99 -19.10
C ASP A 104 15.38 -36.12 -19.15
N GLN A 105 15.55 -34.82 -19.33
CA GLN A 105 14.44 -33.89 -19.43
C GLN A 105 13.59 -34.12 -20.70
N LEU A 106 14.22 -34.51 -21.82
CA LEU A 106 13.56 -34.84 -23.08
C LEU A 106 12.77 -36.16 -22.99
N ILE A 107 13.32 -37.16 -22.30
CA ILE A 107 12.60 -38.40 -21.96
C ILE A 107 11.35 -38.09 -21.13
N GLU A 108 11.49 -37.26 -20.09
CA GLU A 108 10.38 -36.91 -19.19
C GLU A 108 9.22 -36.17 -19.90
N VAL A 109 9.51 -35.47 -21.01
CA VAL A 109 8.48 -34.83 -21.84
C VAL A 109 7.97 -35.72 -22.98
N GLY A 110 8.49 -36.95 -23.12
CA GLY A 110 8.01 -37.99 -24.04
C GLY A 110 8.69 -38.01 -25.41
N VAL A 111 9.95 -37.55 -25.51
CA VAL A 111 10.75 -37.68 -26.74
C VAL A 111 11.36 -39.08 -26.81
N ARG A 112 11.08 -39.83 -27.88
CA ARG A 112 11.49 -41.24 -28.02
C ARG A 112 12.99 -41.41 -28.28
N HIS A 113 13.59 -40.52 -29.06
CA HIS A 113 15.02 -40.56 -29.40
C HIS A 113 15.67 -39.20 -29.06
N PRO A 114 16.13 -39.00 -27.82
CA PRO A 114 16.63 -37.70 -27.37
C PRO A 114 17.99 -37.31 -27.99
N TRP A 115 18.87 -38.28 -28.26
CA TRP A 115 20.23 -37.99 -28.75
C TRP A 115 20.26 -37.30 -30.12
N PRO A 116 19.56 -37.79 -31.17
CA PRO A 116 19.49 -37.08 -32.44
C PRO A 116 18.90 -35.66 -32.32
N VAL A 117 18.00 -35.45 -31.36
CA VAL A 117 17.39 -34.13 -31.09
C VAL A 117 18.39 -33.17 -30.43
N ILE A 118 19.26 -33.68 -29.56
CA ILE A 118 20.33 -32.91 -28.92
C ILE A 118 21.42 -32.56 -29.94
N GLU A 119 21.81 -33.50 -30.80
CA GLU A 119 22.78 -33.27 -31.87
C GLU A 119 22.28 -32.24 -32.87
N ALA A 120 21.02 -32.38 -33.32
CA ALA A 120 20.37 -31.39 -34.16
C ALA A 120 20.24 -30.01 -33.49
N ALA A 121 20.24 -29.95 -32.15
CA ALA A 121 20.23 -28.68 -31.43
C ALA A 121 21.63 -28.06 -31.31
N ASP A 122 22.64 -28.86 -31.01
CA ASP A 122 24.03 -28.41 -30.88
C ASP A 122 24.62 -27.97 -32.23
N ALA A 123 24.15 -28.54 -33.35
CA ALA A 123 24.58 -28.17 -34.71
C ALA A 123 23.99 -26.83 -35.22
N LEU A 124 23.12 -26.18 -34.44
CA LEU A 124 22.46 -24.94 -34.86
C LEU A 124 23.27 -23.70 -34.47
N GLU A 125 23.73 -22.97 -35.49
CA GLU A 125 24.24 -21.62 -35.32
C GLU A 125 23.09 -20.61 -35.34
N VAL A 126 22.54 -20.32 -34.15
CA VAL A 126 21.59 -19.22 -33.98
C VAL A 126 22.37 -18.00 -33.47
N PRO A 127 22.19 -16.80 -34.07
CA PRO A 127 22.85 -15.59 -33.59
C PRO A 127 22.62 -15.40 -32.10
N ALA A 128 23.72 -15.26 -31.34
CA ALA A 128 23.63 -15.05 -29.90
C ALA A 128 22.81 -13.78 -29.61
N PRO A 129 21.87 -13.81 -28.64
CA PRO A 129 21.14 -12.61 -28.26
C PRO A 129 22.14 -11.54 -27.78
N ARG A 130 22.10 -10.34 -28.37
CA ARG A 130 22.85 -9.16 -27.90
C ARG A 130 22.32 -8.74 -26.53
N ARG A 131 22.84 -9.37 -25.47
CA ARG A 131 22.39 -9.28 -24.07
C ARG A 131 20.93 -9.67 -23.85
N PRO A 132 20.62 -10.37 -22.74
CA PRO A 132 19.24 -10.63 -22.37
C PRO A 132 18.63 -9.36 -21.74
N GLU A 133 18.17 -8.39 -22.54
CA GLU A 133 17.23 -7.34 -22.08
C GLU A 133 15.85 -7.97 -21.84
N TRP A 134 15.75 -8.82 -20.81
CA TRP A 134 14.44 -9.22 -20.31
C TRP A 134 13.82 -8.04 -19.56
N PRO A 135 12.51 -7.77 -19.73
CA PRO A 135 11.81 -6.92 -18.77
C PRO A 135 12.03 -7.52 -17.38
N GLU A 136 12.49 -6.71 -16.43
CA GLU A 136 12.66 -7.19 -15.06
C GLU A 136 11.38 -7.89 -14.57
N PRO A 137 11.49 -9.02 -13.82
CA PRO A 137 10.34 -9.74 -13.29
C PRO A 137 9.35 -8.85 -12.51
N ALA A 138 9.85 -7.72 -11.98
CA ALA A 138 9.08 -6.69 -11.29
C ALA A 138 7.97 -6.05 -12.14
N LEU A 139 8.07 -6.06 -13.47
CA LEU A 139 7.09 -5.45 -14.39
C LEU A 139 5.96 -6.41 -14.80
N LEU A 140 6.03 -7.70 -14.44
CA LEU A 140 5.10 -8.72 -14.92
C LEU A 140 4.03 -9.05 -13.87
N ARG A 141 2.98 -8.22 -13.77
CA ARG A 141 1.79 -8.50 -12.91
C ARG A 141 1.16 -9.87 -13.23
N PRO A 142 1.05 -10.83 -12.30
CA PRO A 142 0.41 -12.11 -12.58
C PRO A 142 -1.06 -11.92 -12.98
N VAL A 143 -1.47 -12.49 -14.11
CA VAL A 143 -2.84 -12.38 -14.60
C VAL A 143 -3.69 -13.40 -13.84
N ARG A 144 -4.44 -12.93 -12.83
CA ARG A 144 -5.36 -13.80 -12.06
C ARG A 144 -6.50 -14.27 -12.96
N HIS A 145 -6.63 -15.58 -13.12
CA HIS A 145 -7.80 -16.18 -13.77
C HIS A 145 -9.02 -15.97 -12.87
N ARG A 146 -10.07 -15.30 -13.35
CA ARG A 146 -11.41 -15.48 -12.77
C ARG A 146 -11.87 -16.89 -13.16
N SER A 147 -12.30 -17.68 -12.19
CA SER A 147 -12.94 -18.97 -12.44
C SER A 147 -14.25 -18.74 -13.20
N LEU A 148 -14.52 -19.53 -14.24
CA LEU A 148 -15.79 -19.50 -14.99
C LEU A 148 -16.84 -20.48 -14.43
N LEU A 149 -16.49 -21.28 -13.40
CA LEU A 149 -17.47 -22.09 -12.65
C LEU A 149 -18.73 -21.30 -12.22
N PRO A 150 -18.65 -20.06 -11.71
CA PRO A 150 -19.85 -19.33 -11.28
C PRO A 150 -20.82 -19.00 -12.41
N LEU A 151 -20.38 -18.97 -13.68
CA LEU A 151 -21.25 -18.69 -14.83
C LEU A 151 -22.00 -19.94 -15.30
N ALA A 152 -21.37 -21.11 -15.28
CA ALA A 152 -22.03 -22.37 -15.62
C ALA A 152 -23.09 -22.75 -14.57
N THR A 153 -22.82 -22.47 -13.28
CA THR A 153 -23.81 -22.65 -12.21
C THR A 153 -24.97 -21.66 -12.32
N ALA A 154 -24.72 -20.42 -12.76
CA ALA A 154 -25.77 -19.42 -12.95
C ALA A 154 -26.70 -19.77 -14.12
N ALA A 155 -26.18 -20.35 -15.20
CA ALA A 155 -26.98 -20.78 -16.36
C ALA A 155 -27.89 -21.98 -16.02
N ALA A 156 -27.39 -22.95 -15.25
CA ALA A 156 -28.21 -24.07 -14.78
C ALA A 156 -29.31 -23.62 -13.78
N LEU A 157 -28.99 -22.66 -12.91
CA LEU A 157 -29.95 -22.11 -11.95
C LEU A 157 -31.02 -21.23 -12.62
N THR A 158 -30.69 -20.52 -13.70
CA THR A 158 -31.66 -19.72 -14.45
C THR A 158 -32.61 -20.58 -15.28
N ALA A 159 -32.13 -21.66 -15.89
CA ALA A 159 -33.02 -22.63 -16.55
C ALA A 159 -33.97 -23.33 -15.56
N GLY A 160 -33.48 -23.66 -14.36
CA GLY A 160 -34.31 -24.20 -13.28
C GLY A 160 -35.35 -23.20 -12.73
N LEU A 161 -34.99 -21.91 -12.64
CA LEU A 161 -35.92 -20.87 -12.17
C LEU A 161 -37.02 -20.52 -13.19
N VAL A 162 -36.69 -20.54 -14.50
CA VAL A 162 -37.69 -20.29 -15.56
C VAL A 162 -38.69 -21.44 -15.66
N GLY A 163 -38.25 -22.69 -15.43
CA GLY A 163 -39.16 -23.84 -15.32
C GLY A 163 -40.06 -23.81 -14.08
N ALA A 164 -39.57 -23.24 -12.97
CA ALA A 164 -40.35 -23.10 -11.74
C ALA A 164 -41.36 -21.94 -11.81
N LEU A 165 -41.04 -20.83 -12.49
CA LEU A 165 -41.93 -19.67 -12.61
C LEU A 165 -43.20 -19.96 -13.45
N VAL A 166 -43.09 -20.80 -14.49
CA VAL A 166 -44.24 -21.16 -15.35
C VAL A 166 -45.25 -22.06 -14.61
N MET A 167 -44.83 -22.74 -13.53
CA MET A 167 -45.72 -23.58 -12.72
C MET A 167 -46.35 -22.85 -11.53
N THR A 168 -45.92 -21.61 -11.20
CA THR A 168 -46.38 -20.89 -10.01
C THR A 168 -47.13 -19.58 -10.29
N GLU A 169 -47.29 -19.17 -11.56
CA GLU A 169 -48.01 -17.93 -11.93
C GLU A 169 -49.41 -18.19 -12.51
N SER A 170 -50.11 -19.19 -11.99
CA SER A 170 -51.57 -19.27 -12.09
C SER A 170 -52.14 -19.35 -10.69
N ASP A 171 -52.24 -18.20 -10.01
CA ASP A 171 -53.41 -17.88 -9.19
C ASP A 171 -53.35 -16.42 -8.76
N GLY A 172 -54.49 -15.76 -8.90
CA GLY A 172 -54.63 -14.33 -8.77
C GLY A 172 -54.61 -13.85 -7.32
N SER A 173 -54.37 -12.55 -7.13
CA SER A 173 -55.42 -11.64 -6.66
C SER A 173 -54.84 -10.27 -6.32
N LEU A 174 -55.72 -9.29 -6.43
CA LEU A 174 -55.54 -7.85 -6.42
C LEU A 174 -55.45 -7.28 -5.00
N ALA A 175 -54.93 -6.04 -4.94
CA ALA A 175 -54.99 -5.06 -3.84
C ALA A 175 -53.95 -5.18 -2.71
N GLY A 176 -53.14 -4.11 -2.58
CA GLY A 176 -52.32 -3.87 -1.39
C GLY A 176 -51.09 -3.01 -1.68
N GLY A 177 -51.25 -1.69 -1.67
CA GLY A 177 -50.12 -0.77 -1.74
C GLY A 177 -49.19 -0.92 -0.53
N SER A 178 -47.89 -1.11 -0.78
CA SER A 178 -46.81 -0.76 0.15
C SER A 178 -45.45 -0.88 -0.54
N ARG A 179 -44.72 0.23 -0.58
CA ARG A 179 -43.24 0.35 -0.59
C ARG A 179 -42.47 -0.58 -1.54
N SER A 180 -42.29 -0.08 -2.76
CA SER A 180 -41.13 -0.48 -3.56
C SER A 180 -39.87 0.26 -3.05
N ALA A 181 -39.22 -0.26 -2.01
CA ALA A 181 -37.86 0.13 -1.62
C ALA A 181 -37.24 -0.89 -0.65
N SER A 182 -36.46 -1.84 -1.21
CA SER A 182 -35.16 -2.33 -0.71
C SER A 182 -34.94 -3.84 -0.89
N ALA A 183 -34.76 -4.30 -2.13
CA ALA A 183 -34.28 -5.66 -2.42
C ALA A 183 -32.74 -5.77 -2.48
N HIS A 184 -31.99 -4.90 -1.80
CA HIS A 184 -30.52 -4.99 -1.73
C HIS A 184 -30.03 -4.85 -0.29
N GLY A 185 -30.33 -5.85 0.54
CA GLY A 185 -29.78 -5.97 1.90
C GLY A 185 -28.28 -6.25 1.86
N LEU A 186 -27.52 -5.66 2.78
CA LEU A 186 -26.11 -6.02 2.97
C LEU A 186 -26.02 -7.35 3.71
N ARG A 187 -25.14 -8.25 3.26
CA ARG A 187 -24.86 -9.50 3.98
C ARG A 187 -23.73 -9.31 4.97
N LEU A 188 -23.99 -9.56 6.25
CA LEU A 188 -22.95 -9.58 7.28
C LEU A 188 -22.06 -10.81 7.10
N VAL A 189 -20.75 -10.62 7.14
CA VAL A 189 -19.74 -11.68 7.10
C VAL A 189 -18.72 -11.51 8.21
N THR A 190 -18.08 -12.59 8.63
CA THR A 190 -16.96 -12.57 9.59
C THR A 190 -15.78 -13.33 9.00
N ALA A 191 -14.57 -12.87 9.27
CA ALA A 191 -13.40 -13.67 8.94
C ALA A 191 -13.29 -14.86 9.91
N PRO A 192 -12.84 -16.04 9.45
CA PRO A 192 -12.54 -17.15 10.35
C PRO A 192 -11.56 -16.71 11.46
N PRO A 193 -11.71 -17.17 12.72
CA PRO A 193 -10.90 -16.71 13.86
C PRO A 193 -9.38 -16.81 13.64
N ALA A 194 -8.93 -17.85 12.93
CA ALA A 194 -7.53 -18.10 12.59
C ALA A 194 -7.17 -17.76 11.12
N ALA A 195 -7.95 -16.91 10.45
CA ALA A 195 -7.64 -16.51 9.08
C ALA A 195 -6.31 -15.74 8.98
N TRP A 196 -6.01 -14.92 10.00
CA TRP A 196 -4.80 -14.11 10.08
C TRP A 196 -3.53 -14.92 10.35
N THR A 197 -3.61 -16.09 10.99
CA THR A 197 -2.42 -16.93 11.26
C THR A 197 -1.89 -17.57 9.98
N ARG A 198 -2.76 -17.91 9.03
CA ARG A 198 -2.35 -18.40 7.69
C ARG A 198 -1.64 -17.35 6.85
N ALA A 199 -1.79 -16.07 7.21
CA ALA A 199 -1.04 -14.97 6.62
C ALA A 199 0.29 -14.70 7.35
N ALA A 200 0.52 -15.31 8.53
CA ALA A 200 1.76 -15.17 9.27
C ALA A 200 2.92 -15.81 8.48
N GLY A 201 4.03 -15.08 8.33
CA GLY A 201 5.23 -15.55 7.64
C GLY A 201 5.25 -15.34 6.11
N THR A 202 4.16 -14.88 5.50
CA THR A 202 4.17 -14.46 4.08
C THR A 202 4.10 -12.93 3.98
N PRO A 203 5.18 -12.24 3.55
CA PRO A 203 5.15 -10.80 3.31
C PRO A 203 4.01 -10.42 2.36
N GLY A 204 3.19 -9.44 2.75
CA GLY A 204 2.05 -8.96 1.95
C GLY A 204 0.79 -9.84 1.97
N ALA A 205 0.74 -10.92 2.77
CA ALA A 205 -0.47 -11.73 2.93
C ALA A 205 -1.46 -11.19 3.98
N ARG A 206 -1.00 -10.26 4.83
CA ARG A 206 -1.83 -9.63 5.88
C ARG A 206 -2.75 -8.60 5.25
N THR A 207 -4.05 -8.74 5.50
CA THR A 207 -5.10 -7.85 4.97
C THR A 207 -6.16 -7.64 6.04
N LEU A 208 -6.93 -6.56 5.92
CA LEU A 208 -8.11 -6.35 6.76
C LEU A 208 -9.18 -7.45 6.57
N ASP A 209 -9.20 -8.14 5.41
CA ASP A 209 -10.13 -9.27 5.17
C ASP A 209 -9.86 -10.46 6.11
N ALA A 210 -8.64 -10.55 6.66
CA ALA A 210 -8.26 -11.61 7.58
C ALA A 210 -8.53 -11.26 9.06
N TRP A 211 -9.00 -10.04 9.35
CA TRP A 211 -9.31 -9.62 10.72
C TRP A 211 -10.56 -10.33 11.25
N PRO A 212 -10.46 -11.10 12.34
CA PRO A 212 -11.62 -11.72 12.97
C PRO A 212 -12.49 -10.67 13.68
N ALA A 213 -13.78 -10.96 13.78
CA ALA A 213 -14.69 -10.18 14.62
C ALA A 213 -14.30 -10.36 16.09
N ARG A 214 -14.15 -9.25 16.83
CA ARG A 214 -13.78 -9.26 18.26
C ARG A 214 -14.73 -8.42 19.11
N GLY A 215 -14.77 -8.68 20.41
CA GLY A 215 -15.63 -7.98 21.38
C GLY A 215 -16.82 -8.80 21.87
N GLY A 216 -17.28 -8.50 23.07
CA GLY A 216 -18.36 -9.25 23.74
C GLY A 216 -19.74 -9.20 23.06
N LEU A 217 -20.00 -8.24 22.16
CA LEU A 217 -21.28 -8.11 21.46
C LEU A 217 -21.28 -8.73 20.05
N VAL A 218 -20.22 -9.45 19.65
CA VAL A 218 -20.13 -10.09 18.33
C VAL A 218 -21.28 -11.08 18.08
N ARG A 219 -21.81 -11.71 19.14
CA ARG A 219 -22.92 -12.67 19.05
C ARG A 219 -24.29 -12.03 19.23
N ASP A 220 -24.36 -10.76 19.63
CA ASP A 220 -25.63 -10.03 19.74
C ASP A 220 -26.13 -9.69 18.33
N ARG A 221 -27.09 -10.49 17.86
CA ARG A 221 -27.71 -10.32 16.54
C ARG A 221 -28.54 -9.04 16.45
N ALA A 222 -29.09 -8.55 17.56
CA ALA A 222 -29.95 -7.37 17.54
C ALA A 222 -29.11 -6.13 17.25
N ILE A 223 -27.96 -5.95 17.92
CA ILE A 223 -27.11 -4.79 17.66
C ILE A 223 -26.38 -4.87 16.31
N THR A 224 -25.89 -6.06 15.95
CA THR A 224 -25.16 -6.25 14.68
C THR A 224 -26.07 -6.08 13.47
N ARG A 225 -27.32 -6.54 13.52
CA ARG A 225 -28.32 -6.25 12.47
C ARG A 225 -28.68 -4.76 12.41
N ARG A 226 -28.91 -4.10 13.55
CA ARG A 226 -29.16 -2.66 13.57
C ARG A 226 -28.05 -1.85 12.90
N ALA A 227 -26.80 -2.19 13.19
CA ALA A 227 -25.64 -1.55 12.54
C ALA A 227 -25.58 -1.84 11.03
N LEU A 228 -25.85 -3.08 10.62
CA LEU A 228 -25.89 -3.49 9.22
C LEU A 228 -26.99 -2.78 8.44
N ASP A 229 -28.20 -2.70 9.01
CA ASP A 229 -29.35 -2.04 8.41
C ASP A 229 -29.14 -0.53 8.32
N ALA A 230 -28.51 0.08 9.34
CA ALA A 230 -28.11 1.47 9.30
C ALA A 230 -27.15 1.74 8.15
N TRP A 231 -26.19 0.85 7.91
CA TRP A 231 -25.27 0.98 6.78
C TRP A 231 -25.91 0.69 5.43
N ALA A 232 -26.84 -0.27 5.36
CA ALA A 232 -27.57 -0.58 4.12
C ALA A 232 -28.43 0.60 3.64
N ARG A 233 -28.94 1.42 4.57
CA ARG A 233 -29.66 2.66 4.27
C ARG A 233 -28.75 3.85 3.88
N ALA A 234 -27.43 3.74 4.04
CA ALA A 234 -26.52 4.82 3.71
C ALA A 234 -26.42 5.05 2.19
N THR A 235 -26.41 6.31 1.78
CA THR A 235 -26.37 6.75 0.37
C THR A 235 -25.08 7.51 0.05
N GLY A 236 -24.81 7.71 -1.25
CA GLY A 236 -23.63 8.41 -1.75
C GLY A 236 -22.32 7.76 -1.30
N ASP A 237 -21.34 8.59 -0.92
CA ASP A 237 -20.00 8.16 -0.51
C ASP A 237 -19.95 7.31 0.77
N ARG A 238 -21.08 7.22 1.49
CA ARG A 238 -21.22 6.41 2.71
C ARG A 238 -21.73 4.99 2.44
N ARG A 239 -22.11 4.68 1.20
CA ARG A 239 -22.64 3.36 0.82
C ARG A 239 -21.55 2.29 0.96
N ALA A 240 -21.95 1.12 1.46
CA ALA A 240 -21.08 -0.06 1.48
C ALA A 240 -20.70 -0.50 0.05
N GLN A 241 -19.49 -1.04 -0.09
CA GLN A 241 -18.92 -1.49 -1.36
C GLN A 241 -19.06 -2.99 -1.56
N GLY A 242 -19.82 -3.39 -2.57
CA GLY A 242 -20.21 -4.78 -2.74
C GLY A 242 -21.24 -5.19 -1.68
N GLY A 243 -22.07 -6.19 -1.98
CA GLY A 243 -23.21 -6.58 -1.15
C GLY A 243 -22.86 -7.21 0.20
N THR A 244 -21.65 -6.99 0.74
CA THR A 244 -21.17 -7.60 1.98
C THR A 244 -20.55 -6.57 2.93
N ALA A 245 -20.80 -6.75 4.22
CA ALA A 245 -20.15 -6.01 5.30
C ALA A 245 -19.47 -7.00 6.26
N GLN A 246 -18.14 -6.88 6.40
CA GLN A 246 -17.35 -7.66 7.34
C GLN A 246 -17.46 -7.05 8.73
N LEU A 247 -17.83 -7.84 9.74
CA LEU A 247 -17.76 -7.43 11.14
C LEU A 247 -16.31 -7.49 11.64
N LEU A 248 -15.79 -6.36 12.13
CA LEU A 248 -14.45 -6.26 12.71
C LEU A 248 -14.50 -6.21 14.24
N TYR A 249 -15.48 -5.48 14.80
CA TYR A 249 -15.64 -5.35 16.24
C TYR A 249 -17.10 -5.13 16.63
N ALA A 250 -17.53 -5.71 17.75
CA ALA A 250 -18.78 -5.37 18.42
C ALA A 250 -18.59 -5.51 19.93
N GLY A 251 -18.67 -4.41 20.67
CA GLY A 251 -18.42 -4.39 22.11
C GLY A 251 -18.77 -3.06 22.75
N HIS A 252 -18.30 -2.83 23.98
CA HIS A 252 -18.53 -1.59 24.71
C HIS A 252 -17.29 -0.70 24.67
N VAL A 253 -17.47 0.56 24.28
CA VAL A 253 -16.42 1.58 24.23
C VAL A 253 -16.91 2.78 25.01
N GLY A 254 -16.26 3.09 26.14
CA GLY A 254 -16.73 4.14 27.05
C GLY A 254 -18.12 3.84 27.65
N GLY A 255 -18.42 2.57 27.90
CA GLY A 255 -19.72 2.13 28.43
C GLY A 255 -20.85 2.05 27.41
N ALA A 256 -20.68 2.61 26.20
CA ALA A 256 -21.68 2.56 25.14
C ALA A 256 -21.41 1.43 24.15
N PRO A 257 -22.44 0.77 23.61
CA PRO A 257 -22.25 -0.30 22.64
C PRO A 257 -21.90 0.26 21.26
N LEU A 258 -20.86 -0.32 20.65
CA LEU A 258 -20.27 0.10 19.38
C LEU A 258 -20.03 -1.09 18.47
N VAL A 259 -20.37 -0.94 17.20
CA VAL A 259 -20.14 -1.93 16.13
C VAL A 259 -19.29 -1.30 15.03
N LEU A 260 -18.23 -1.99 14.63
CA LEU A 260 -17.35 -1.61 13.53
C LEU A 260 -17.48 -2.63 12.40
N LEU A 261 -17.95 -2.15 11.25
CA LEU A 261 -18.10 -2.93 10.02
C LEU A 261 -17.12 -2.41 8.95
N ARG A 262 -16.76 -3.29 8.00
CA ARG A 262 -15.94 -2.96 6.84
C ARG A 262 -16.59 -3.43 5.54
N SER A 263 -16.44 -2.64 4.49
CA SER A 263 -16.90 -2.99 3.15
C SER A 263 -15.97 -2.33 2.13
N GLY A 264 -15.14 -3.14 1.47
CA GLY A 264 -14.07 -2.64 0.59
C GLY A 264 -13.07 -1.75 1.33
N ASP A 265 -12.97 -0.50 0.90
CA ASP A 265 -12.12 0.54 1.48
C ASP A 265 -12.84 1.44 2.51
N ARG A 266 -14.07 1.09 2.92
CA ARG A 266 -14.86 1.84 3.90
C ARG A 266 -14.96 1.11 5.24
N LEU A 267 -14.92 1.88 6.32
CA LEU A 267 -15.26 1.47 7.68
C LEU A 267 -16.53 2.20 8.10
N ALA A 268 -17.46 1.46 8.68
CA ALA A 268 -18.66 1.99 9.28
C ALA A 268 -18.62 1.76 10.80
N ARG A 269 -18.63 2.85 11.55
CA ARG A 269 -18.70 2.86 13.01
C ARG A 269 -20.11 3.23 13.42
N TYR A 270 -20.81 2.27 14.01
CA TYR A 270 -22.15 2.45 14.51
C TYR A 270 -22.13 2.47 16.04
N ALA A 271 -22.64 3.54 16.64
CA ALA A 271 -22.96 3.58 18.06
C ALA A 271 -24.42 3.99 18.23
N ARG A 272 -25.10 3.44 19.24
CA ARG A 272 -26.55 3.62 19.40
C ARG A 272 -26.93 5.10 19.55
N GLN A 273 -26.09 5.88 20.21
CA GLN A 273 -26.32 7.29 20.54
C GLN A 273 -25.92 8.24 19.40
N SER A 274 -24.80 7.95 18.71
CA SER A 274 -24.26 8.85 17.66
C SER A 274 -24.62 8.41 16.24
N GLY A 275 -25.27 7.27 16.06
CA GLY A 275 -25.63 6.74 14.76
C GLY A 275 -24.43 6.15 13.99
N LEU A 276 -24.54 6.18 12.65
CA LEU A 276 -23.56 5.60 11.73
C LEU A 276 -22.60 6.67 11.19
N GLU A 277 -21.31 6.48 11.44
CA GLU A 277 -20.22 7.22 10.81
C GLU A 277 -19.50 6.32 9.80
N VAL A 278 -19.21 6.83 8.60
CA VAL A 278 -18.48 6.09 7.57
C VAL A 278 -17.22 6.83 7.19
N VAL A 279 -16.09 6.14 7.28
CA VAL A 279 -14.76 6.67 7.02
C VAL A 279 -13.99 5.74 6.10
N ALA A 280 -12.89 6.22 5.52
CA ALA A 280 -12.01 5.36 4.75
C ALA A 280 -11.19 4.44 5.67
N ALA A 281 -11.08 3.17 5.28
CA ALA A 281 -10.40 2.11 6.02
C ALA A 281 -8.88 2.29 6.02
N GLY A 282 -8.33 2.90 4.98
CA GLY A 282 -6.90 2.92 4.71
C GLY A 282 -6.38 1.60 4.11
N ALA A 283 -5.16 1.64 3.61
CA ALA A 283 -4.53 0.50 2.95
C ALA A 283 -3.66 -0.33 3.90
N ASP A 284 -3.18 0.26 5.01
CA ASP A 284 -2.35 -0.44 5.97
C ASP A 284 -3.20 -1.43 6.80
N PRO A 285 -2.97 -2.74 6.66
CA PRO A 285 -3.70 -3.75 7.42
C PRO A 285 -3.31 -3.79 8.90
N SER A 286 -2.24 -3.10 9.30
CA SER A 286 -1.68 -3.07 10.66
C SER A 286 -1.94 -1.75 11.40
N ALA A 287 -2.45 -0.72 10.73
CA ALA A 287 -2.74 0.56 11.38
C ALA A 287 -3.88 0.39 12.42
N PRO A 288 -3.74 0.86 13.66
CA PRO A 288 -4.82 0.81 14.63
C PRO A 288 -6.06 1.58 14.18
N ILE A 289 -7.26 1.07 14.50
CA ILE A 289 -8.54 1.72 14.19
C ILE A 289 -9.05 2.44 15.43
N HIS A 290 -9.32 3.74 15.33
CA HIS A 290 -9.87 4.52 16.43
C HIS A 290 -11.35 4.16 16.67
N LEU A 291 -11.69 3.77 17.91
CA LEU A 291 -13.05 3.43 18.31
C LEU A 291 -13.78 4.59 19.00
N GLY A 292 -13.02 5.55 19.54
CA GLY A 292 -13.53 6.66 20.36
C GLY A 292 -12.90 6.67 21.76
N GLY A 293 -12.79 7.87 22.35
CA GLY A 293 -12.29 8.05 23.71
C GLY A 293 -10.88 7.50 23.95
N GLY A 294 -10.00 7.61 22.94
CA GLY A 294 -8.62 7.11 23.01
C GLY A 294 -8.49 5.58 22.95
N ARG A 295 -9.55 4.84 22.60
CA ARG A 295 -9.48 3.39 22.44
C ARG A 295 -9.23 3.00 21.00
N TYR A 296 -8.41 1.97 20.80
CA TYR A 296 -7.98 1.53 19.48
C TYR A 296 -8.12 0.02 19.32
N LEU A 297 -8.70 -0.41 18.20
CA LEU A 297 -8.68 -1.81 17.78
C LEU A 297 -7.37 -2.10 17.04
N LEU A 298 -6.57 -3.01 17.58
CA LEU A 298 -5.28 -3.40 17.03
C LEU A 298 -5.42 -4.54 16.01
N ALA A 299 -4.42 -4.67 15.13
CA ALA A 299 -4.32 -5.82 14.26
C ALA A 299 -4.11 -7.10 15.09
N PRO A 300 -4.64 -8.26 14.66
CA PRO A 300 -4.58 -9.49 15.44
C PRO A 300 -3.15 -10.03 15.63
N TRP A 301 -2.17 -9.52 14.87
CA TRP A 301 -0.76 -9.87 14.99
C TRP A 301 0.05 -8.89 15.84
N ASP A 302 -0.53 -7.77 16.28
CA ASP A 302 0.13 -6.84 17.21
C ASP A 302 -0.29 -7.21 18.63
N THR A 303 0.47 -8.11 19.25
CA THR A 303 0.08 -8.76 20.52
C THR A 303 0.67 -8.10 21.75
N ARG A 304 1.65 -7.21 21.59
CA ARG A 304 2.36 -6.56 22.70
C ARG A 304 2.36 -5.03 22.50
N PRO A 305 1.24 -4.35 22.82
CA PRO A 305 1.23 -2.90 22.91
C PRO A 305 1.99 -2.45 24.15
N GLU A 306 2.77 -1.38 24.01
CA GLU A 306 3.56 -0.77 25.08
C GLU A 306 3.29 0.73 25.16
N THR A 307 3.28 1.29 26.38
CA THR A 307 3.29 2.74 26.57
C THR A 307 4.53 3.36 25.92
N LEU A 308 4.54 4.68 25.74
CA LEU A 308 5.74 5.36 25.22
C LEU A 308 6.97 5.21 26.14
N ALA A 309 6.75 4.87 27.41
CA ALA A 309 7.79 4.55 28.39
C ALA A 309 8.30 3.09 28.29
N GLY A 310 7.56 2.20 27.60
CA GLY A 310 7.91 0.80 27.40
C GLY A 310 7.10 -0.19 28.25
N ASP A 311 6.14 0.29 29.05
CA ASP A 311 5.34 -0.58 29.91
C ASP A 311 4.27 -1.32 29.11
N GLY A 312 4.06 -2.60 29.40
CA GLY A 312 3.02 -3.39 28.74
C GLY A 312 1.63 -2.79 28.96
N MET A 313 0.84 -2.70 27.89
CA MET A 313 -0.54 -2.26 27.95
C MET A 313 -1.50 -3.43 27.91
N GLU A 314 -2.61 -3.31 28.64
CA GLU A 314 -3.65 -4.31 28.58
C GLU A 314 -4.37 -4.32 27.22
N LEU A 315 -4.54 -5.52 26.67
CA LEU A 315 -5.23 -5.78 25.42
C LEU A 315 -6.45 -6.68 25.69
N ARG A 316 -7.67 -6.11 25.67
CA ARG A 316 -8.92 -6.86 25.84
C ARG A 316 -9.69 -6.90 24.53
N ASP A 317 -10.05 -8.09 24.05
CA ASP A 317 -10.74 -8.26 22.76
C ASP A 317 -10.05 -7.56 21.56
N GLY A 318 -8.72 -7.47 21.60
CA GLY A 318 -7.93 -6.76 20.59
C GLY A 318 -8.03 -5.22 20.68
N VAL A 319 -8.64 -4.69 21.73
CA VAL A 319 -8.76 -3.25 22.00
C VAL A 319 -7.82 -2.85 23.12
N ILE A 320 -7.14 -1.74 22.92
CA ILE A 320 -6.35 -1.05 23.94
C ILE A 320 -7.03 0.25 24.37
N GLY A 321 -6.61 0.75 25.54
CA GLY A 321 -6.75 2.16 25.90
C GLY A 321 -7.60 2.42 27.15
N PRO A 322 -7.72 3.70 27.52
CA PRO A 322 -7.39 4.88 26.69
C PRO A 322 -5.88 5.09 26.48
N ALA A 323 -5.49 5.37 25.23
CA ALA A 323 -4.16 5.78 24.81
C ALA A 323 -4.27 7.18 24.19
N LEU A 324 -3.89 8.21 24.93
CA LEU A 324 -4.06 9.61 24.54
C LEU A 324 -2.71 10.23 24.25
N ALA A 325 -2.63 11.03 23.19
CA ALA A 325 -1.47 11.85 22.96
C ALA A 325 -1.35 12.90 24.08
N ARG A 326 -0.13 13.14 24.56
CA ARG A 326 0.14 14.06 25.68
C ARG A 326 0.01 15.54 25.32
N THR A 327 -0.35 15.84 24.07
CA THR A 327 -0.48 17.20 23.57
C THR A 327 -1.87 17.75 23.84
N ARG A 328 -1.99 19.07 24.03
CA ARG A 328 -3.25 19.77 24.31
C ARG A 328 -4.35 19.59 23.25
N CYS A 329 -3.97 19.23 22.03
CA CYS A 329 -4.88 19.01 20.91
C CYS A 329 -5.23 17.53 20.70
N GLY A 330 -4.71 16.64 21.54
CA GLY A 330 -4.91 15.19 21.42
C GLY A 330 -4.21 14.56 20.21
N ARG A 331 -3.18 15.21 19.64
CA ARG A 331 -2.45 14.72 18.45
C ARG A 331 -0.98 14.51 18.74
N GLY A 332 -0.42 13.37 18.35
CA GLY A 332 0.97 13.02 18.61
C GLY A 332 1.15 11.52 18.86
N PRO A 333 2.31 11.12 19.39
CA PRO A 333 2.60 9.72 19.69
C PRO A 333 1.66 9.21 20.78
N ILE A 334 1.22 7.95 20.67
CA ILE A 334 0.31 7.33 21.64
C ILE A 334 0.87 6.05 22.28
N LEU A 335 1.56 5.20 21.51
CA LEU A 335 2.12 3.93 22.01
C LEU A 335 3.13 3.31 21.03
N HIS A 336 3.87 2.32 21.52
CA HIS A 336 4.68 1.41 20.70
C HIS A 336 3.91 0.12 20.44
N LEU A 337 4.01 -0.40 19.22
CA LEU A 337 3.46 -1.69 18.81
C LEU A 337 4.60 -2.61 18.41
N GLN A 338 4.63 -3.80 19.01
CA GLN A 338 5.46 -4.89 18.53
C GLN A 338 4.62 -5.83 17.66
N GLY A 339 5.00 -5.93 16.39
CA GLY A 339 4.43 -6.86 15.43
C GLY A 339 5.48 -7.84 14.89
N PRO A 340 5.05 -8.76 14.03
CA PRO A 340 5.94 -9.73 13.38
C PRO A 340 6.94 -9.09 12.40
N ASP A 341 6.65 -7.88 11.90
CA ASP A 341 7.55 -7.16 10.98
C ASP A 341 8.57 -6.29 11.72
N GLY A 342 8.38 -6.08 13.02
CA GLY A 342 9.22 -5.23 13.85
C GLY A 342 8.42 -4.37 14.82
N SER A 343 9.13 -3.46 15.50
CA SER A 343 8.54 -2.50 16.41
C SER A 343 8.22 -1.19 15.68
N ARG A 344 7.11 -0.54 16.02
CA ARG A 344 6.75 0.76 15.47
C ARG A 344 6.04 1.65 16.48
N THR A 345 6.29 2.95 16.42
CA THR A 345 5.51 3.92 17.19
C THR A 345 4.33 4.38 16.34
N VAL A 346 3.14 4.35 16.93
CA VAL A 346 1.93 4.87 16.29
C VAL A 346 1.47 6.14 17.01
N GLY A 347 0.84 7.02 16.24
CA GLY A 347 0.36 8.32 16.68
C GLY A 347 -1.05 8.61 16.22
N ASP A 348 -1.77 9.38 17.03
CA ASP A 348 -3.04 9.97 16.63
C ASP A 348 -2.78 11.31 15.93
N LEU A 349 -3.25 11.45 14.70
CA LEU A 349 -3.17 12.70 13.93
C LEU A 349 -4.56 13.33 13.70
N GLY A 350 -5.59 12.85 14.39
CA GLY A 350 -6.98 13.31 14.29
C GLY A 350 -7.80 12.58 13.22
N GLY A 351 -7.37 11.38 12.81
CA GLY A 351 -8.00 10.59 11.76
C GLY A 351 -8.63 9.28 12.28
N PRO A 352 -9.37 8.54 11.43
CA PRO A 352 -9.99 7.27 11.81
C PRO A 352 -8.99 6.13 12.07
N ARG A 353 -7.73 6.33 11.66
CA ARG A 353 -6.62 5.38 11.82
C ARG A 353 -5.45 6.10 12.46
N ALA A 354 -4.78 5.44 13.39
CA ALA A 354 -3.48 5.90 13.87
C ALA A 354 -2.42 5.69 12.78
N ALA A 355 -1.49 6.63 12.65
CA ALA A 355 -0.42 6.59 11.67
C ALA A 355 0.89 6.11 12.31
N VAL A 356 1.76 5.47 11.53
CA VAL A 356 3.15 5.23 11.95
C VAL A 356 3.88 6.56 12.00
N LEU A 357 4.55 6.85 13.12
CA LEU A 357 5.33 8.06 13.29
C LEU A 357 6.82 7.76 13.14
N ALA A 358 7.50 8.57 12.33
CA ALA A 358 8.94 8.54 12.15
C ALA A 358 9.54 9.93 12.43
N TYR A 359 10.79 9.94 12.88
CA TYR A 359 11.55 11.16 13.13
C TYR A 359 13.01 10.96 12.73
N HIS A 360 13.59 11.98 12.10
CA HIS A 360 15.01 12.05 11.76
C HIS A 360 15.57 13.39 12.21
N SER A 361 16.57 13.38 13.10
CA SER A 361 17.30 14.60 13.45
C SER A 361 18.20 15.05 12.28
N PRO A 362 18.74 16.28 12.24
CA PRO A 362 19.56 16.77 11.14
C PRO A 362 20.91 16.07 11.13
N ALA A 363 21.36 15.61 12.31
CA ALA A 363 22.56 14.80 12.48
C ALA A 363 22.34 13.34 12.04
N TYR A 364 21.09 12.93 11.82
CA TYR A 364 20.76 11.55 11.50
C TYR A 364 21.32 11.14 10.13
N ARG A 365 22.21 10.14 10.17
CA ARG A 365 22.68 9.43 8.98
C ARG A 365 22.06 8.04 8.99
N PRO A 366 21.01 7.77 8.18
CA PRO A 366 20.33 6.49 8.23
C PRO A 366 21.24 5.35 7.73
N SER A 367 21.48 4.37 8.60
CA SER A 367 22.08 3.10 8.20
C SER A 367 21.19 2.38 7.16
N ALA A 368 21.76 1.45 6.40
CA ALA A 368 20.98 0.66 5.44
C ALA A 368 19.82 -0.09 6.12
N ALA A 369 20.05 -0.60 7.34
CA ALA A 369 19.01 -1.24 8.14
C ALA A 369 17.89 -0.27 8.53
N ALA A 370 18.23 0.96 8.92
CA ALA A 370 17.23 1.95 9.29
C ALA A 370 16.39 2.43 8.08
N ARG A 371 17.00 2.55 6.89
CA ARG A 371 16.26 2.81 5.64
C ARG A 371 15.32 1.67 5.30
N ALA A 372 15.76 0.42 5.48
CA ALA A 372 14.92 -0.74 5.25
C ALA A 372 13.74 -0.82 6.25
N ALA A 373 13.95 -0.41 7.50
CA ALA A 373 12.90 -0.34 8.52
C ALA A 373 11.87 0.76 8.22
N ALA A 374 12.33 1.97 7.83
CA ALA A 374 11.46 3.06 7.40
C ALA A 374 10.60 2.67 6.19
N ALA A 375 11.21 2.05 5.16
CA ALA A 375 10.48 1.56 4.00
C ALA A 375 9.42 0.49 4.32
N LYS A 376 9.54 -0.19 5.46
CA LYS A 376 8.59 -1.19 5.96
C LYS A 376 7.59 -0.63 6.99
N GLY A 377 7.71 0.65 7.37
CA GLY A 377 6.88 1.25 8.43
C GLY A 377 7.18 0.68 9.83
N THR A 378 8.38 0.17 10.06
CA THR A 378 8.79 -0.48 11.33
C THR A 378 9.75 0.42 12.11
N VAL A 379 9.32 1.66 12.37
CA VAL A 379 10.12 2.69 13.04
C VAL A 379 9.61 2.90 14.46
N ARG A 380 10.44 2.56 15.45
CA ARG A 380 10.20 2.87 16.87
C ARG A 380 10.90 4.18 17.23
N LEU A 381 10.16 5.18 17.67
CA LEU A 381 10.69 6.44 18.15
C LEU A 381 11.41 6.25 19.49
N GLY A 382 12.63 6.78 19.58
CA GLY A 382 13.31 7.00 20.85
C GLY A 382 12.73 8.21 21.60
N ARG A 383 13.23 8.47 22.82
CA ARG A 383 12.77 9.58 23.67
C ARG A 383 12.84 10.94 22.98
N GLU A 384 13.88 11.19 22.18
CA GLU A 384 14.03 12.42 21.41
C GLU A 384 12.88 12.59 20.40
N GLY A 385 12.63 11.57 19.56
CA GLY A 385 11.57 11.63 18.56
C GLY A 385 10.18 11.74 19.18
N VAL A 386 9.93 11.10 20.33
CA VAL A 386 8.67 11.26 21.07
C VAL A 386 8.50 12.72 21.51
N ARG A 387 9.50 13.31 22.19
CA ARG A 387 9.45 14.72 22.62
C ARG A 387 9.30 15.68 21.45
N PHE A 388 9.95 15.39 20.33
CA PHE A 388 9.85 16.20 19.12
C PHE A 388 8.41 16.22 18.59
N TRP A 389 7.79 15.04 18.44
CA TRP A 389 6.40 14.92 18.02
C TRP A 389 5.41 15.52 19.04
N GLU A 390 5.71 15.51 20.33
CA GLU A 390 4.91 16.21 21.35
C GLU A 390 4.91 17.74 21.15
N ARG A 391 6.04 18.33 20.72
CA ARG A 391 6.09 19.76 20.36
C ARG A 391 5.39 20.07 19.03
N LEU A 392 5.53 19.18 18.05
CA LEU A 392 5.02 19.34 16.69
C LEU A 392 3.52 19.02 16.54
N GLY A 393 2.99 18.04 17.28
CA GLY A 393 1.71 17.36 16.97
C GLY A 393 0.50 18.28 16.81
N CYS A 394 0.43 19.39 17.56
CA CYS A 394 -0.66 20.35 17.43
C CYS A 394 -0.59 21.27 16.22
N ARG A 395 0.57 21.39 15.58
CA ARG A 395 0.75 22.20 14.36
C ARG A 395 1.11 21.38 13.14
N ALA A 396 1.39 20.09 13.31
CA ALA A 396 1.42 19.15 12.20
C ALA A 396 0.15 19.32 11.34
N PRO A 397 0.25 19.25 10.01
CA PRO A 397 -0.89 19.49 9.13
C PRO A 397 -2.05 18.59 9.52
N ARG A 398 -3.28 19.12 9.61
CA ARG A 398 -4.47 18.29 9.83
C ARG A 398 -4.76 17.57 8.52
N PRO A 399 -4.64 16.23 8.48
CA PRO A 399 -4.79 15.53 7.23
C PRO A 399 -6.26 15.55 6.78
N ALA A 400 -6.50 15.94 5.52
CA ALA A 400 -7.84 15.90 4.93
C ALA A 400 -8.32 14.47 4.60
N ARG A 401 -7.42 13.49 4.65
CA ARG A 401 -7.65 12.08 4.31
C ARG A 401 -6.79 11.17 5.20
N PRO A 402 -7.10 9.86 5.35
CA PRO A 402 -6.36 9.00 6.27
C PRO A 402 -4.86 8.95 5.96
N VAL A 403 -4.05 9.11 7.00
CA VAL A 403 -2.57 9.03 6.92
C VAL A 403 -2.14 7.62 7.29
N THR A 404 -1.20 7.08 6.52
CA THR A 404 -0.58 5.77 6.83
C THR A 404 0.70 5.97 7.63
N GLU A 405 1.51 6.94 7.21
CA GLU A 405 2.79 7.25 7.83
C GLU A 405 2.96 8.78 7.89
N ALA A 406 3.50 9.26 9.00
CA ALA A 406 3.93 10.64 9.15
C ALA A 406 5.39 10.68 9.59
N THR A 407 6.22 11.31 8.77
CA THR A 407 7.66 11.43 8.99
C THR A 407 7.98 12.90 9.21
N ALA A 408 8.68 13.22 10.29
CA ALA A 408 9.14 14.58 10.54
C ALA A 408 10.67 14.62 10.60
N TRP A 409 11.26 15.67 10.06
CA TRP A 409 12.69 15.92 10.18
C TRP A 409 12.96 17.40 10.20
N ASP A 410 13.85 17.81 11.09
CA ASP A 410 14.43 19.14 11.10
C ASP A 410 15.56 19.22 10.06
N PHE A 411 15.52 20.27 9.26
CA PHE A 411 16.55 20.54 8.26
C PHE A 411 17.43 21.73 8.66
N TRP A 412 16.97 22.52 9.64
CA TRP A 412 17.71 23.61 10.26
C TRP A 412 17.33 23.72 11.74
N SER A 413 18.31 24.01 12.60
CA SER A 413 18.13 24.34 14.01
C SER A 413 19.13 25.43 14.37
N GLY A 414 18.70 26.42 15.14
CA GLY A 414 19.56 27.52 15.55
C GLY A 414 18.79 28.59 16.33
N THR A 415 19.47 29.69 16.62
CA THR A 415 18.87 30.84 17.31
C THR A 415 18.33 31.83 16.29
N LEU A 416 17.09 32.28 16.46
CA LEU A 416 16.50 33.30 15.61
C LEU A 416 17.14 34.67 15.88
N PRO A 417 17.31 35.53 14.85
CA PRO A 417 18.00 36.81 14.98
C PRO A 417 17.19 37.82 15.83
N HIS A 418 17.81 38.96 16.14
CA HIS A 418 17.15 40.11 16.81
C HIS A 418 16.44 39.76 18.13
N GLY A 419 17.12 38.98 18.99
CA GLY A 419 16.61 38.58 20.30
C GLY A 419 15.61 37.42 20.25
N GLY A 420 15.49 36.74 19.11
CA GLY A 420 14.71 35.51 18.99
C GLY A 420 15.33 34.33 19.76
N THR A 421 14.50 33.35 20.10
CA THR A 421 14.92 32.15 20.84
C THR A 421 15.40 31.04 19.90
N SER A 422 15.82 29.91 20.47
CA SER A 422 16.08 28.68 19.71
C SER A 422 14.83 28.23 18.94
N ALA A 423 15.03 27.78 17.70
CA ALA A 423 14.00 27.25 16.85
C ALA A 423 14.52 26.19 15.86
N ASP A 424 13.61 25.31 15.45
CA ASP A 424 13.81 24.24 14.47
C ASP A 424 12.96 24.50 13.24
N TRP A 425 13.53 24.41 12.04
CA TRP A 425 12.75 24.35 10.80
C TRP A 425 12.53 22.90 10.41
N VAL A 426 11.26 22.48 10.46
CA VAL A 426 10.84 21.10 10.37
C VAL A 426 10.04 20.87 9.12
N CYS A 427 10.39 19.85 8.35
CA CYS A 427 9.55 19.33 7.29
C CYS A 427 8.79 18.11 7.80
N THR A 428 7.46 18.11 7.63
CA THR A 428 6.57 17.01 8.00
C THR A 428 5.93 16.45 6.75
N ARG A 429 6.21 15.19 6.44
CA ARG A 429 5.64 14.44 5.32
C ARG A 429 4.55 13.50 5.78
N LEU A 430 3.39 13.59 5.15
CA LEU A 430 2.25 12.71 5.36
C LEU A 430 2.09 11.81 4.13
N ALA A 431 2.20 10.50 4.33
CA ALA A 431 1.97 9.50 3.29
C ALA A 431 0.55 8.93 3.39
N PHE A 432 -0.06 8.69 2.25
CA PHE A 432 -1.47 8.31 2.17
C PHE A 432 -1.68 6.92 1.53
N PRO A 433 -2.80 6.25 1.86
CA PRO A 433 -3.24 5.06 1.15
C PRO A 433 -3.32 5.28 -0.37
N GLY A 434 -2.87 4.29 -1.15
CA GLY A 434 -2.89 4.35 -2.61
C GLY A 434 -1.71 5.11 -3.24
N GLY A 435 -0.81 5.65 -2.43
CA GLY A 435 0.35 6.42 -2.87
C GLY A 435 0.15 7.93 -2.77
N GLY A 436 1.22 8.66 -3.11
CA GLY A 436 1.31 10.10 -2.90
C GLY A 436 1.67 10.47 -1.46
N ALA A 437 2.22 11.68 -1.32
CA ALA A 437 2.54 12.27 -0.03
C ALA A 437 2.49 13.80 -0.14
N ASP A 438 2.12 14.45 0.96
CA ASP A 438 2.19 15.90 1.11
C ASP A 438 3.23 16.23 2.16
N ALA A 439 4.04 17.26 1.93
CA ALA A 439 5.08 17.68 2.84
C ALA A 439 4.96 19.19 3.13
N GLN A 440 4.92 19.56 4.41
CA GLN A 440 4.82 20.94 4.86
C GLN A 440 5.91 21.29 5.85
N ALA A 441 6.46 22.50 5.70
CA ALA A 441 7.44 23.07 6.58
C ALA A 441 6.78 23.86 7.72
N THR A 442 7.38 23.79 8.90
CA THR A 442 6.99 24.57 10.07
C THR A 442 8.25 25.05 10.78
N LEU A 443 8.32 26.34 11.07
CA LEU A 443 9.27 26.90 12.03
C LEU A 443 8.73 26.66 13.44
N LEU A 444 9.43 25.88 14.25
CA LEU A 444 9.10 25.52 15.63
C LEU A 444 10.06 26.21 16.59
N GLY A 445 9.62 27.28 17.25
CA GLY A 445 10.27 27.83 18.44
C GLY A 445 9.63 27.33 19.73
N GLU A 446 10.18 27.75 20.88
CA GLU A 446 9.68 27.37 22.21
C GLU A 446 8.22 27.80 22.45
N ARG A 447 7.88 29.02 22.01
CA ARG A 447 6.55 29.63 22.20
C ARG A 447 5.83 29.94 20.89
N GLU A 448 6.57 29.94 19.78
CA GLU A 448 6.08 30.38 18.48
C GLU A 448 6.17 29.25 17.45
N GLN A 449 5.15 29.10 16.61
CA GLN A 449 5.14 28.09 15.56
C GLN A 449 4.50 28.67 14.29
N TYR A 450 5.24 28.67 13.18
CA TYR A 450 4.81 29.27 11.91
C TYR A 450 4.80 28.23 10.80
N ALA A 451 3.64 28.03 10.17
CA ALA A 451 3.58 27.32 8.90
C ALA A 451 4.33 28.13 7.84
N SER A 452 5.26 27.48 7.16
CA SER A 452 6.21 28.14 6.24
C SER A 452 6.16 27.55 4.82
N GLY A 453 5.07 26.85 4.51
CA GLY A 453 4.73 26.38 3.16
C GLY A 453 5.03 24.90 2.93
N ALA A 454 5.13 24.51 1.66
CA ALA A 454 5.53 23.15 1.27
C ALA A 454 7.03 22.95 1.49
N CYS A 455 7.46 21.70 1.63
CA CYS A 455 8.88 21.33 1.64
C CYS A 455 9.14 20.15 0.72
N ASP A 456 10.32 20.16 0.08
CA ASP A 456 10.84 19.04 -0.69
C ASP A 456 11.49 18.01 0.25
N ASP A 457 11.29 16.72 -0.02
CA ASP A 457 11.77 15.65 0.84
C ASP A 457 13.28 15.37 0.73
N ARG A 458 13.93 15.84 -0.33
CA ARG A 458 15.36 15.64 -0.59
C ARG A 458 16.18 16.89 -0.31
N ARG A 459 15.64 18.05 -0.65
CA ARG A 459 16.30 19.36 -0.56
C ARG A 459 15.34 20.38 0.07
N PRO A 460 14.93 20.19 1.33
CA PRO A 460 13.98 21.08 1.96
C PRO A 460 14.57 22.48 2.07
N VAL A 461 13.79 23.47 1.62
CA VAL A 461 14.00 24.89 1.82
C VAL A 461 12.64 25.51 2.09
N SER A 462 12.57 26.41 3.07
CA SER A 462 11.32 27.08 3.41
C SER A 462 11.59 28.38 4.16
N GLY A 463 10.68 29.33 4.03
CA GLY A 463 10.79 30.65 4.62
C GLY A 463 9.43 31.23 4.98
N THR A 464 9.45 32.20 5.89
CA THR A 464 8.23 32.87 6.35
C THR A 464 8.54 34.28 6.84
N TRP A 465 7.52 35.15 6.80
CA TRP A 465 7.56 36.43 7.48
C TRP A 465 7.39 36.21 8.99
N TRP A 466 8.40 36.61 9.74
CA TRP A 466 8.48 36.50 11.18
C TRP A 466 8.61 37.88 11.81
N ARG A 467 8.01 38.08 12.98
CA ARG A 467 8.12 39.33 13.73
C ARG A 467 9.03 39.08 14.92
N ALA A 468 10.14 39.80 14.98
CA ALA A 468 11.07 39.69 16.10
C ALA A 468 10.45 40.19 17.42
N PRO A 469 10.97 39.76 18.58
CA PRO A 469 10.56 40.29 19.87
C PRO A 469 10.71 41.81 19.99
N SER A 470 11.68 42.39 19.29
CA SER A 470 11.87 43.85 19.15
C SER A 470 10.76 44.55 18.37
N GLY A 471 9.84 43.80 17.74
CA GLY A 471 8.68 44.30 17.03
C GLY A 471 8.86 44.48 15.52
N GLY A 472 10.09 44.39 15.00
CA GLY A 472 10.42 44.47 13.58
C GLY A 472 10.05 43.20 12.81
N TRP A 473 9.68 43.34 11.53
CA TRP A 473 9.40 42.21 10.64
C TRP A 473 10.65 41.83 9.85
N TYR A 474 10.89 40.52 9.73
CA TYR A 474 11.97 39.95 8.95
C TYR A 474 11.44 38.78 8.12
N TYR A 475 11.98 38.59 6.93
CA TYR A 475 11.82 37.36 6.19
C TYR A 475 12.94 36.41 6.59
N LEU A 476 12.55 35.28 7.18
CA LEU A 476 13.49 34.23 7.54
C LEU A 476 13.33 33.06 6.57
N ALA A 477 14.44 32.51 6.11
CA ALA A 477 14.43 31.28 5.34
C ALA A 477 15.59 30.38 5.73
N ALA A 478 15.33 29.08 5.74
CA ALA A 478 16.34 28.07 6.01
C ALA A 478 16.39 27.02 4.91
N ALA A 479 17.56 26.42 4.69
CA ALA A 479 17.76 25.31 3.76
C ALA A 479 18.46 24.12 4.43
N ALA A 480 18.26 22.93 3.85
CA ALA A 480 19.00 21.73 4.25
C ALA A 480 20.52 21.89 4.13
N ARG A 481 21.26 20.99 4.80
CA ARG A 481 22.73 20.95 4.71
C ARG A 481 23.21 20.84 3.26
N GLY A 482 24.26 21.60 2.95
CA GLY A 482 24.81 21.68 1.59
C GLY A 482 24.02 22.59 0.65
N LEU A 483 23.10 23.40 1.19
CA LEU A 483 22.34 24.39 0.44
C LEU A 483 22.34 25.74 1.17
N VAL A 484 22.29 26.81 0.38
CA VAL A 484 22.17 28.20 0.80
C VAL A 484 20.83 28.74 0.29
N PRO A 485 19.95 29.25 1.18
CA PRO A 485 18.68 29.84 0.76
C PRO A 485 18.90 31.21 0.07
N ARG A 486 18.13 31.49 -0.99
CA ARG A 486 18.10 32.78 -1.69
C ARG A 486 16.67 33.27 -1.83
N ALA A 487 16.44 34.52 -1.43
CA ALA A 487 15.12 35.17 -1.46
C ALA A 487 15.11 36.31 -2.48
N GLU A 488 14.09 36.33 -3.34
CA GLU A 488 13.83 37.38 -4.32
C GLU A 488 12.47 38.03 -4.06
N GLY A 489 12.37 39.33 -4.37
CA GLY A 489 11.14 40.11 -4.23
C GLY A 489 11.32 41.31 -3.29
N PRO A 490 10.31 41.67 -2.48
CA PRO A 490 10.29 42.89 -1.65
C PRO A 490 11.08 42.71 -0.35
N VAL A 491 12.30 42.17 -0.45
CA VAL A 491 13.25 41.97 0.63
C VAL A 491 14.57 42.63 0.26
N ARG A 492 15.19 43.34 1.20
CA ARG A 492 16.56 43.84 1.09
C ARG A 492 17.46 42.72 1.56
N SER A 493 18.39 42.27 0.73
CA SER A 493 19.29 41.16 1.08
C SER A 493 20.18 41.57 2.25
N SER A 494 19.93 40.98 3.42
CA SER A 494 20.88 40.90 4.53
C SER A 494 21.38 39.47 4.66
N GLY A 495 22.60 39.30 5.20
CA GLY A 495 23.46 38.13 5.02
C GLY A 495 22.78 36.77 5.22
N ALA A 496 23.13 35.82 4.35
CA ALA A 496 22.89 34.41 4.62
C ALA A 496 24.10 33.86 5.38
N GLU A 497 23.94 33.58 6.66
CA GLU A 497 24.96 32.86 7.43
C GLU A 497 24.68 31.36 7.32
N GLU A 498 25.57 30.68 6.60
CA GLU A 498 25.51 29.25 6.28
C GLU A 498 24.20 28.81 5.60
N ARG A 499 23.17 28.54 6.42
CA ARG A 499 21.91 27.89 6.06
C ARG A 499 20.69 28.69 6.49
N LEU A 500 20.88 29.85 7.12
CA LEU A 500 19.82 30.79 7.50
C LEU A 500 19.99 32.08 6.71
N LEU A 501 18.94 32.49 6.01
CA LEU A 501 18.79 33.81 5.42
C LEU A 501 17.88 34.64 6.32
N VAL A 502 18.34 35.85 6.62
CA VAL A 502 17.59 36.89 7.32
C VAL A 502 17.50 38.07 6.38
N ALA A 503 16.29 38.50 6.01
CA ALA A 503 16.11 39.65 5.12
C ALA A 503 15.13 40.65 5.70
N GLU A 504 15.47 41.93 5.57
CA GLU A 504 14.58 43.03 5.93
C GLU A 504 13.58 43.30 4.81
N PRO A 505 12.35 43.69 5.13
CA PRO A 505 11.38 44.06 4.11
C PRO A 505 11.76 45.39 3.45
N VAL A 506 11.49 45.52 2.14
CA VAL A 506 11.66 46.80 1.43
C VAL A 506 10.63 47.84 1.90
N GLU A 507 9.43 47.38 2.25
CA GLU A 507 8.30 48.18 2.76
C GLU A 507 7.75 47.59 4.07
N PRO A 508 7.19 48.39 4.99
CA PRO A 508 6.65 47.89 6.25
C PRO A 508 5.60 46.79 6.06
N VAL A 509 5.87 45.60 6.59
CA VAL A 509 4.94 44.46 6.54
C VAL A 509 3.76 44.72 7.48
N ARG A 510 2.54 44.77 6.94
CA ARG A 510 1.30 44.95 7.71
C ARG A 510 0.64 43.62 8.02
N ARG A 511 -0.03 43.54 9.19
CA ARG A 511 -0.79 42.36 9.59
C ARG A 511 -1.92 42.12 8.57
N GLY A 512 -1.90 40.97 7.90
CA GLY A 512 -2.89 40.59 6.87
C GLY A 512 -2.44 40.78 5.41
N ARG A 513 -1.37 41.54 5.16
CA ARG A 513 -0.79 41.70 3.82
C ARG A 513 0.70 41.36 3.87
N ARG A 514 1.01 40.07 3.67
CA ARG A 514 2.37 39.55 3.60
C ARG A 514 2.82 39.57 2.14
N PRO A 515 3.89 40.30 1.79
CA PRO A 515 4.38 40.31 0.42
C PRO A 515 4.84 38.90 0.00
N ALA A 516 4.60 38.54 -1.26
CA ALA A 516 5.09 37.27 -1.81
C ALA A 516 6.61 37.36 -2.01
N VAL A 517 7.34 36.38 -1.49
CA VAL A 517 8.78 36.23 -1.67
C VAL A 517 9.03 34.93 -2.41
N ARG A 518 9.82 34.98 -3.47
CA ARG A 518 10.26 33.79 -4.19
C ARG A 518 11.50 33.26 -3.49
N LEU A 519 11.44 32.01 -3.03
CA LEU A 519 12.51 31.35 -2.30
C LEU A 519 13.12 30.22 -3.14
N THR A 520 14.44 30.20 -3.23
CA THR A 520 15.22 29.13 -3.87
C THR A 520 16.34 28.67 -2.95
N ALA A 521 16.96 27.53 -3.27
CA ALA A 521 18.12 27.00 -2.57
C ALA A 521 19.17 26.51 -3.58
N VAL A 522 20.41 26.91 -3.37
CA VAL A 522 21.54 26.58 -4.25
C VAL A 522 22.68 25.93 -3.46
N PRO A 523 23.59 25.15 -4.08
CA PRO A 523 24.83 24.75 -3.42
C PRO A 523 25.67 25.95 -2.97
N PRO A 524 26.51 25.81 -1.93
CA PRO A 524 27.50 26.82 -1.59
C PRO A 524 28.49 27.01 -2.76
N GLU A 525 28.95 28.26 -2.95
CA GLU A 525 29.94 28.64 -3.95
C GLU A 525 31.35 28.20 -3.59
#